data_AF-A0A525ITZ4-F1
#
_entry.id   AF-A0A525ITZ4-F1
#
_cell.length_a   1.000
_cell.length_b   1.000
_cell.length_c   1.000
_cell.angle_alpha   90.00
_cell.angle_beta   90.00
_cell.angle_gamma   90.00
#
_symmetry.space_group_name_H-M   'P 1'
#
loop_
_entity.id
_entity.type
_entity.pdbx_description
1 polymer ?
#
loop_
_entity_poly.entity_id
_entity_poly.type
_entity_poly.pdbx_seq_one_letter_code
_entity_poly.pdbx_strand_id
1 'polypeptide(L)'
;MSSLHQSSGGSVPRDARSGESGWLGVWCGWVFVGVAAITPLLAWLWPREFWLAPALAGLLCLPAARLRDEDRPVAVILFAGLLWAAVSTLWSPFHATRLDNSTVLKLTFQLPLYGSAILAARRLDPVLKRRALNVLAWGCALFGLILLAEGATHGAVYKALRQVYGPLRYDLAEARIGHSTYLIGVIWPLAAYGAARRFRPWLALAMFAGTGAAAVTFGSDAPVLGLILAPVTALIVWRLPNLGPKLLAAVAVLLFLSMPGLVWAVRHFADYGALQAALPKTDSMRLGYWSHAIDWIGAQPLRGWGLDASRMFGPGINLHPHNNPLQVWIELGAIGAVLAAAFWGVALTRLSRPAPSLAAAAAAACAAVYLLFGVNFGVWQEWWLGLGAMVAMLAVMNVPVREADSSAL
;
A
#
# COMPACT_ATOMS: atom_id res chain seq x y z
N MET A 1 33.64 65.83 -23.92
CA MET A 1 34.24 64.60 -24.46
C MET A 1 33.70 63.45 -23.62
N SER A 2 32.63 62.77 -24.05
CA SER A 2 32.65 61.51 -24.83
C SER A 2 33.29 60.37 -24.01
N SER A 3 32.70 59.21 -23.70
CA SER A 3 31.60 58.41 -24.29
C SER A 3 31.18 57.30 -23.30
N LEU A 4 29.88 57.05 -23.08
CA LEU A 4 29.07 55.89 -23.53
C LEU A 4 29.26 54.52 -22.83
N HIS A 5 28.17 54.11 -22.17
CA HIS A 5 27.50 52.79 -22.16
C HIS A 5 28.28 51.51 -22.53
N GLN A 6 28.14 50.48 -21.67
CA GLN A 6 27.49 49.23 -22.06
C GLN A 6 27.04 48.40 -20.83
N SER A 7 25.73 48.24 -20.71
CA SER A 7 25.04 47.28 -19.86
C SER A 7 25.04 45.90 -20.54
N SER A 8 25.71 44.91 -19.96
CA SER A 8 25.57 43.52 -20.38
C SER A 8 24.45 42.84 -19.59
N GLY A 9 23.31 42.68 -20.26
CA GLY A 9 22.19 41.87 -19.80
C GLY A 9 22.60 40.40 -19.72
N GLY A 10 22.83 39.90 -18.51
CA GLY A 10 22.86 38.48 -18.22
C GLY A 10 21.44 37.93 -18.25
N SER A 11 21.14 37.10 -19.25
CA SER A 11 19.89 36.36 -19.39
C SER A 11 19.66 35.46 -18.18
N VAL A 12 18.76 35.88 -17.28
CA VAL A 12 18.16 35.01 -16.27
C VAL A 12 17.39 33.89 -16.99
N PRO A 13 17.61 32.60 -16.67
CA PRO A 13 16.81 31.52 -17.24
C PRO A 13 15.33 31.74 -16.89
N ARG A 14 14.49 31.92 -17.91
CA ARG A 14 13.03 31.93 -17.77
C ARG A 14 12.56 30.51 -17.45
N ASP A 15 12.62 30.11 -16.19
CA ASP A 15 12.01 28.84 -15.75
C ASP A 15 11.30 28.94 -14.39
N ALA A 16 10.85 30.15 -14.03
CA ALA A 16 10.04 30.37 -12.84
C ALA A 16 8.89 31.36 -13.14
N ARG A 17 7.94 30.93 -13.98
CA ARG A 17 6.56 31.45 -13.85
C ARG A 17 5.81 30.56 -12.88
N SER A 18 5.81 30.97 -11.62
CA SER A 18 4.78 30.61 -10.65
C SER A 18 3.42 31.07 -11.17
N GLY A 19 2.55 30.14 -11.59
CA GLY A 19 1.13 30.48 -11.80
C GLY A 19 0.33 29.57 -12.75
N GLU A 20 0.92 29.01 -13.79
CA GLU A 20 0.18 28.16 -14.74
C GLU A 20 0.61 26.70 -14.56
N SER A 21 -0.34 25.85 -14.14
CA SER A 21 -0.18 24.42 -14.28
C SER A 21 -0.06 24.12 -15.77
N GLY A 22 1.14 23.76 -16.23
CA GLY A 22 1.34 23.34 -17.62
C GLY A 22 0.31 22.25 -17.98
N TRP A 23 -0.05 22.15 -19.26
CA TRP A 23 -1.08 21.23 -19.77
C TRP A 23 -1.01 19.82 -19.17
N LEU A 24 0.21 19.33 -18.91
CA LEU A 24 0.49 18.03 -18.32
C LEU A 24 0.00 17.91 -16.87
N GLY A 25 0.16 18.96 -16.05
CA GLY A 25 -0.35 19.00 -14.68
C GLY A 25 -1.88 19.00 -14.61
N VAL A 26 -2.54 19.67 -15.57
CA VAL A 26 -4.00 19.64 -15.73
C VAL A 26 -4.47 18.25 -16.18
N TRP A 27 -3.82 17.65 -17.18
CA TRP A 27 -4.10 16.29 -17.64
C TRP A 27 -3.98 15.28 -16.50
N CYS A 28 -2.84 15.24 -15.81
CA CYS A 28 -2.65 14.35 -14.67
C CYS A 28 -3.66 14.63 -13.57
N GLY A 29 -4.02 15.90 -13.33
CA GLY A 29 -5.09 16.27 -12.40
C GLY A 29 -6.42 15.58 -12.71
N TRP A 30 -6.85 15.59 -13.97
CA TRP A 30 -8.07 14.91 -14.40
C TRP A 30 -7.99 13.39 -14.33
N VAL A 31 -6.83 12.81 -14.70
CA VAL A 31 -6.58 11.37 -14.52
C VAL A 31 -6.78 10.97 -13.06
N PHE A 32 -6.22 11.74 -12.13
CA PHE A 32 -6.35 11.46 -10.69
C PHE A 32 -7.77 11.68 -10.16
N VAL A 33 -8.54 12.63 -10.71
CA VAL A 33 -9.97 12.77 -10.41
C VAL A 33 -10.74 11.52 -10.86
N GLY A 34 -10.47 11.02 -12.06
CA GLY A 34 -11.07 9.78 -12.57
C GLY A 34 -10.70 8.57 -11.72
N VAL A 35 -9.42 8.41 -11.39
CA VAL A 35 -8.92 7.33 -10.52
C VAL A 35 -9.55 7.41 -9.13
N ALA A 36 -9.67 8.61 -8.54
CA ALA A 36 -10.35 8.82 -7.27
C ALA A 36 -11.83 8.39 -7.32
N ALA A 37 -12.53 8.66 -8.42
CA ALA A 37 -13.93 8.29 -8.59
C ALA A 37 -14.13 6.77 -8.70
N ILE A 38 -13.25 6.07 -9.43
CA ILE A 38 -13.36 4.60 -9.60
C ILE A 38 -12.83 3.80 -8.41
N THR A 39 -11.94 4.37 -7.60
CA THR A 39 -11.31 3.70 -6.45
C THR A 39 -12.30 3.01 -5.49
N PRO A 40 -13.34 3.69 -4.95
CA PRO A 40 -14.32 3.04 -4.08
C PRO A 40 -15.16 1.97 -4.80
N LEU A 41 -15.44 2.14 -6.10
CA LEU A 41 -16.19 1.17 -6.90
C LEU A 41 -15.37 -0.11 -7.12
N LEU A 42 -14.10 0.03 -7.48
CA LEU A 42 -13.18 -1.10 -7.58
C LEU A 42 -13.04 -1.79 -6.23
N ALA A 43 -12.89 -1.03 -5.14
CA ALA A 43 -12.75 -1.61 -3.81
C ALA A 43 -13.96 -2.44 -3.37
N TRP A 44 -15.17 -2.04 -3.77
CA TRP A 44 -16.39 -2.77 -3.45
C TRP A 44 -16.66 -3.94 -4.41
N LEU A 45 -16.72 -3.67 -5.71
CA LEU A 45 -17.25 -4.61 -6.69
C LEU A 45 -16.19 -5.59 -7.21
N TRP A 46 -14.94 -5.12 -7.31
CA TRP A 46 -13.81 -5.88 -7.87
C TRP A 46 -12.55 -5.71 -7.03
N PRO A 47 -12.55 -6.09 -5.73
CA PRO A 47 -11.42 -5.84 -4.84
C PRO A 47 -10.11 -6.45 -5.34
N ARG A 48 -10.16 -7.59 -6.06
CA ARG A 48 -9.00 -8.22 -6.69
C ARG A 48 -8.45 -7.46 -7.89
N GLU A 49 -9.26 -6.58 -8.51
CA GLU A 49 -8.85 -5.74 -9.64
C GLU A 49 -8.46 -4.32 -9.19
N PHE A 50 -8.32 -4.09 -7.88
CA PHE A 50 -7.94 -2.78 -7.33
C PHE A 50 -6.60 -2.26 -7.87
N TRP A 51 -5.73 -3.17 -8.34
CA TRP A 51 -4.46 -2.86 -9.01
C TRP A 51 -4.63 -1.96 -10.24
N LEU A 52 -5.81 -1.96 -10.87
CA LEU A 52 -6.12 -1.13 -12.04
C LEU A 52 -6.03 0.37 -11.71
N ALA A 53 -6.46 0.80 -10.53
CA ALA A 53 -6.48 2.22 -10.16
C ALA A 53 -5.09 2.89 -10.24
N PRO A 54 -4.06 2.42 -9.51
CA PRO A 54 -2.71 2.98 -9.63
C PRO A 54 -2.04 2.65 -10.97
N ALA A 55 -2.36 1.53 -11.62
CA ALA A 55 -1.80 1.18 -12.93
C ALA A 55 -2.26 2.17 -14.02
N LEU A 56 -3.57 2.49 -14.07
CA LEU A 56 -4.14 3.45 -15.01
C LEU A 56 -3.62 4.86 -14.75
N ALA A 57 -3.52 5.27 -13.48
CA ALA A 57 -2.88 6.53 -13.10
C ALA A 57 -1.44 6.61 -13.66
N GLY A 58 -0.67 5.53 -13.46
CA GLY A 58 0.70 5.41 -13.90
C GLY A 58 0.88 5.46 -15.41
N LEU A 59 0.07 4.70 -16.13
CA LEU A 59 0.09 4.62 -17.59
C LEU A 59 -0.23 5.97 -18.22
N LEU A 60 -1.34 6.59 -17.79
CA LEU A 60 -1.81 7.86 -18.37
C LEU A 60 -0.97 9.06 -17.93
N CYS A 61 -0.22 8.94 -16.83
CA CYS A 61 0.68 10.00 -16.35
C CYS A 61 2.17 9.73 -16.61
N LEU A 62 2.51 8.70 -17.38
CA LEU A 62 3.91 8.34 -17.67
C LEU A 62 4.77 9.51 -18.15
N PRO A 63 4.30 10.40 -19.05
CA PRO A 63 5.09 11.56 -19.48
C PRO A 63 5.43 12.55 -18.35
N ALA A 64 4.63 12.58 -17.28
CA ALA A 64 4.83 13.45 -16.13
C ALA A 64 5.83 12.88 -15.10
N ALA A 65 6.15 11.59 -15.18
CA ALA A 65 7.08 10.95 -14.28
C ALA A 65 8.49 11.56 -14.42
N ARG A 66 9.01 12.09 -13.31
CA ARG A 66 10.37 12.61 -13.21
C ARG A 66 10.95 12.18 -11.88
N LEU A 67 11.94 11.30 -11.94
CA LEU A 67 12.70 10.84 -10.79
C LEU A 67 13.57 11.99 -10.28
N ARG A 68 13.51 12.27 -8.97
CA ARG A 68 14.39 13.23 -8.30
C ARG A 68 15.45 12.48 -7.50
N ASP A 69 16.47 13.20 -7.05
CA ASP A 69 17.55 12.62 -6.23
C ASP A 69 17.02 12.04 -4.91
N GLU A 70 15.98 12.66 -4.34
CA GLU A 70 15.26 12.14 -3.18
C GLU A 70 14.60 10.78 -3.45
N ASP A 71 14.28 10.43 -4.69
CA ASP A 71 13.63 9.16 -5.03
C ASP A 71 14.63 8.02 -5.25
N ARG A 72 15.89 8.35 -5.58
CA ARG A 72 16.92 7.38 -5.98
C ARG A 72 17.09 6.23 -4.97
N PRO A 73 17.14 6.44 -3.64
CA PRO A 73 17.32 5.33 -2.70
C PRO A 73 16.22 4.28 -2.82
N VAL A 74 14.94 4.70 -2.84
CA VAL A 74 13.80 3.77 -2.97
C VAL A 74 13.78 3.13 -4.34
N ALA A 75 14.05 3.89 -5.41
CA ALA A 75 14.10 3.37 -6.76
C ALA A 75 15.18 2.30 -6.94
N VAL A 76 16.38 2.51 -6.40
CA VAL A 76 17.47 1.53 -6.42
C VAL A 76 17.10 0.28 -5.64
N ILE A 77 16.54 0.41 -4.44
CA ILE A 77 16.09 -0.75 -3.63
C ILE A 77 15.05 -1.58 -4.39
N LEU A 78 14.01 -0.92 -4.95
CA LEU A 78 12.95 -1.61 -5.68
C LEU A 78 13.45 -2.25 -6.98
N PHE A 79 14.33 -1.56 -7.71
CA PHE A 79 14.93 -2.10 -8.93
C PHE A 79 15.85 -3.29 -8.63
N ALA A 80 16.69 -3.18 -7.60
CA ALA A 80 17.51 -4.31 -7.13
C ALA A 80 16.64 -5.50 -6.68
N GLY A 81 15.52 -5.23 -6.00
CA GLY A 81 14.54 -6.26 -5.63
C GLY A 81 13.92 -6.93 -6.84
N LEU A 82 13.53 -6.16 -7.86
CA LEU A 82 13.00 -6.71 -9.12
C LEU A 82 14.03 -7.56 -9.85
N LEU A 83 15.27 -7.08 -9.95
CA LEU A 83 16.36 -7.85 -10.57
C LEU A 83 16.62 -9.14 -9.81
N TRP A 84 16.68 -9.09 -8.48
CA TRP A 84 16.87 -10.27 -7.66
C TRP A 84 15.72 -11.27 -7.81
N ALA A 85 14.47 -10.80 -7.78
CA ALA A 85 13.29 -11.63 -8.02
C ALA A 85 13.27 -12.23 -9.43
N ALA A 86 13.74 -11.51 -10.44
CA ALA A 86 13.85 -12.02 -11.81
C ALA A 86 14.94 -13.10 -11.92
N VAL A 87 16.12 -12.84 -11.35
CA VAL A 87 17.22 -13.81 -11.32
C VAL A 87 16.82 -15.07 -10.54
N SER A 88 16.06 -14.93 -9.47
CA SER A 88 15.61 -16.07 -8.66
C SER A 88 14.63 -17.00 -9.35
N THR A 89 14.00 -16.56 -10.45
CA THR A 89 13.20 -17.45 -11.29
C THR A 89 14.02 -18.58 -11.93
N LEU A 90 15.33 -18.39 -12.11
CA LEU A 90 16.22 -19.40 -12.71
C LEU A 90 16.35 -20.69 -11.90
N TRP A 91 16.06 -20.65 -10.60
CA TRP A 91 16.05 -21.82 -9.72
C TRP A 91 14.71 -22.04 -9.02
N SER A 92 13.68 -21.28 -9.39
CA SER A 92 12.35 -21.47 -8.82
C SER A 92 11.79 -22.83 -9.24
N PRO A 93 11.20 -23.63 -8.33
CA PRO A 93 10.45 -24.81 -8.72
C PRO A 93 9.17 -24.44 -9.49
N PHE A 94 8.68 -23.19 -9.35
CA PHE A 94 7.50 -22.72 -10.05
C PHE A 94 7.85 -22.08 -11.39
N HIS A 95 7.25 -22.60 -12.46
CA HIS A 95 7.38 -22.05 -13.81
C HIS A 95 5.99 -21.67 -14.34
N ALA A 96 5.79 -20.38 -14.60
CA ALA A 96 4.52 -19.89 -15.11
C ALA A 96 4.28 -20.41 -16.54
N THR A 97 3.18 -21.14 -16.75
CA THR A 97 2.77 -21.65 -18.06
C THR A 97 2.03 -20.62 -18.91
N ARG A 98 1.55 -19.54 -18.28
CA ARG A 98 0.81 -18.44 -18.93
C ARG A 98 1.31 -17.09 -18.42
N LEU A 99 1.20 -16.07 -19.27
CA LEU A 99 1.66 -14.71 -18.96
C LEU A 99 0.93 -14.10 -17.76
N ASP A 100 -0.37 -14.38 -17.62
CA ASP A 100 -1.20 -13.94 -16.50
C ASP A 100 -0.83 -14.60 -15.17
N ASN A 101 0.01 -15.63 -15.18
CA ASN A 101 0.54 -16.27 -13.96
C ASN A 101 2.01 -15.90 -13.67
N SER A 102 2.66 -15.11 -14.53
CA SER A 102 4.06 -14.72 -14.34
C SER A 102 4.18 -13.53 -13.36
N THR A 103 4.56 -13.81 -12.12
CA THR A 103 4.76 -12.75 -11.11
C THR A 103 5.89 -11.81 -11.48
N VAL A 104 7.01 -12.29 -12.02
CA VAL A 104 8.11 -11.43 -12.46
C VAL A 104 7.65 -10.43 -13.54
N LEU A 105 6.82 -10.87 -14.49
CA LEU A 105 6.28 -10.00 -15.54
C LEU A 105 5.36 -8.93 -14.94
N LYS A 106 4.48 -9.32 -14.02
CA LYS A 106 3.60 -8.40 -13.29
C LYS A 106 4.42 -7.35 -12.54
N LEU A 107 5.42 -7.76 -11.76
CA LEU A 107 6.30 -6.84 -11.02
C LEU A 107 7.04 -5.88 -11.95
N THR A 108 7.49 -6.38 -13.12
CA THR A 108 8.18 -5.59 -14.15
C THR A 108 7.30 -4.46 -14.70
N PHE A 109 5.99 -4.66 -14.86
CA PHE A 109 5.06 -3.60 -15.26
C PHE A 109 4.59 -2.75 -14.08
N GLN A 110 4.36 -3.35 -12.92
CA GLN A 110 3.89 -2.66 -11.73
C GLN A 110 4.90 -1.60 -11.26
N LEU A 111 6.19 -1.91 -11.25
CA LEU A 111 7.22 -0.96 -10.79
C LEU A 111 7.21 0.38 -11.55
N PRO A 112 7.32 0.43 -12.90
CA PRO A 112 7.28 1.69 -13.63
C PRO A 112 5.89 2.33 -13.64
N LEU A 113 4.80 1.56 -13.69
CA LEU A 113 3.45 2.14 -13.67
C LEU A 113 3.13 2.77 -12.31
N TYR A 114 3.31 2.04 -11.22
CA TYR A 114 3.06 2.56 -9.88
C TYR A 114 4.04 3.67 -9.52
N GLY A 115 5.31 3.54 -9.90
CA GLY A 115 6.32 4.59 -9.76
C GLY A 115 5.91 5.87 -10.49
N SER A 116 5.46 5.76 -11.74
CA SER A 116 4.94 6.87 -12.54
C SER A 116 3.76 7.56 -11.84
N ALA A 117 2.81 6.80 -11.32
CA ALA A 117 1.65 7.34 -10.61
C ALA A 117 2.08 8.16 -9.38
N ILE A 118 2.98 7.60 -8.55
CA ILE A 118 3.49 8.28 -7.35
C ILE A 118 4.26 9.55 -7.71
N LEU A 119 5.09 9.52 -8.77
CA LEU A 119 5.87 10.67 -9.21
C LEU A 119 4.98 11.77 -9.82
N ALA A 120 3.97 11.40 -10.61
CA ALA A 120 3.02 12.32 -11.22
C ALA A 120 2.14 13.03 -10.18
N ALA A 121 1.84 12.37 -9.05
CA ALA A 121 1.08 12.96 -7.95
C ALA A 121 1.67 14.27 -7.40
N ARG A 122 2.97 14.53 -7.61
CA ARG A 122 3.67 15.78 -7.22
C ARG A 122 3.40 16.96 -8.14
N ARG A 123 2.89 16.71 -9.35
CA ARG A 123 2.78 17.69 -10.45
C ARG A 123 1.35 18.02 -10.81
N LEU A 124 0.39 17.48 -10.07
CA LEU A 124 -1.02 17.74 -10.28
C LEU A 124 -1.31 19.23 -10.12
N ASP A 125 -2.15 19.76 -11.00
CA ASP A 125 -2.75 21.07 -10.80
C ASP A 125 -3.36 21.17 -9.38
N PRO A 126 -3.10 22.23 -8.59
CA PRO A 126 -3.54 22.32 -7.21
C PRO A 126 -5.07 22.22 -7.02
N VAL A 127 -5.85 22.76 -7.97
CA VAL A 127 -7.32 22.72 -7.92
C VAL A 127 -7.80 21.30 -8.19
N LEU A 128 -7.27 20.65 -9.22
CA LEU A 128 -7.63 19.27 -9.56
C LEU A 128 -7.13 18.26 -8.52
N LYS A 129 -5.96 18.47 -7.93
CA LYS A 129 -5.46 17.70 -6.78
C LYS A 129 -6.45 17.72 -5.62
N ARG A 130 -6.92 18.91 -5.24
CA ARG A 130 -7.92 19.08 -4.18
C ARG A 130 -9.26 18.44 -4.55
N ARG A 131 -9.69 18.58 -5.82
CA ARG A 131 -10.88 17.91 -6.33
C ARG A 131 -10.75 16.38 -6.24
N ALA A 132 -9.62 15.80 -6.67
CA ALA A 132 -9.38 14.36 -6.61
C ALA A 132 -9.44 13.84 -5.16
N LEU A 133 -8.78 14.52 -4.22
CA LEU A 133 -8.83 14.17 -2.79
C LEU A 133 -10.25 14.24 -2.22
N ASN A 134 -11.02 15.28 -2.57
CA ASN A 134 -12.41 15.40 -2.13
C ASN A 134 -13.31 14.31 -2.74
N VAL A 135 -13.17 14.03 -4.04
CA VAL A 135 -13.92 12.96 -4.72
C VAL A 135 -13.63 11.61 -4.08
N LEU A 136 -12.35 11.31 -3.80
CA LEU A 136 -11.97 10.09 -3.10
C LEU A 136 -12.58 10.04 -1.70
N ALA A 137 -12.49 11.12 -0.93
CA ALA A 137 -12.99 11.15 0.44
C ALA A 137 -14.50 10.89 0.51
N TRP A 138 -15.28 11.56 -0.34
CA TRP A 138 -16.73 11.34 -0.41
C TRP A 138 -17.08 9.95 -0.95
N GLY A 139 -16.36 9.48 -1.98
CA GLY A 139 -16.56 8.15 -2.55
C GLY A 139 -16.25 7.04 -1.56
N CYS A 140 -15.14 7.13 -0.82
CA CYS A 140 -14.80 6.19 0.25
C CYS A 140 -15.76 6.27 1.45
N ALA A 141 -16.29 7.45 1.77
CA ALA A 141 -17.29 7.59 2.83
C ALA A 141 -18.63 6.94 2.44
N LEU A 142 -19.09 7.16 1.21
CA LEU A 142 -20.25 6.47 0.65
C LEU A 142 -20.03 4.96 0.63
N PHE A 143 -18.84 4.51 0.24
CA PHE A 143 -18.47 3.10 0.30
C PHE A 143 -18.48 2.56 1.74
N GLY A 144 -18.03 3.33 2.73
CA GLY A 144 -18.21 3.00 4.15
C GLY A 144 -19.68 2.83 4.54
N LEU A 145 -20.56 3.74 4.12
CA LEU A 145 -22.01 3.60 4.36
C LEU A 145 -22.59 2.37 3.67
N ILE A 146 -22.12 2.02 2.47
CA ILE A 146 -22.50 0.78 1.79
C ILE A 146 -22.06 -0.42 2.62
N LEU A 147 -20.81 -0.48 3.09
CA LEU A 147 -20.33 -1.57 3.95
C LEU A 147 -21.13 -1.69 5.26
N LEU A 148 -21.55 -0.56 5.83
CA LEU A 148 -22.44 -0.57 6.99
C LEU A 148 -23.78 -1.24 6.65
N ALA A 149 -24.37 -0.91 5.50
CA ALA A 149 -25.60 -1.55 5.01
C ALA A 149 -25.40 -3.03 4.67
N GLU A 150 -24.27 -3.42 4.06
CA GLU A 150 -23.94 -4.83 3.81
C GLU A 150 -23.81 -5.59 5.14
N GLY A 151 -23.16 -5.00 6.14
CA GLY A 151 -23.03 -5.58 7.47
C GLY A 151 -24.39 -5.77 8.17
N ALA A 152 -25.31 -4.82 8.00
CA ALA A 152 -26.66 -4.90 8.57
C ALA A 152 -27.60 -5.88 7.83
N THR A 153 -27.37 -6.10 6.53
CA THR A 153 -28.24 -6.92 5.67
C THR A 153 -27.63 -8.26 5.28
N HIS A 154 -26.50 -8.63 5.89
CA HIS A 154 -25.71 -9.80 5.52
C HIS A 154 -25.41 -9.87 4.00
N GLY A 155 -24.99 -8.76 3.42
CA GLY A 155 -24.51 -8.70 2.04
C GLY A 155 -25.59 -8.57 0.97
N ALA A 156 -26.82 -8.15 1.33
CA ALA A 156 -27.96 -8.19 0.41
C ALA A 156 -27.75 -7.35 -0.85
N VAL A 157 -27.16 -6.16 -0.73
CA VAL A 157 -26.96 -5.25 -1.86
C VAL A 157 -25.94 -5.85 -2.83
N TYR A 158 -24.79 -6.30 -2.32
CA TYR A 158 -23.76 -6.94 -3.12
C TYR A 158 -24.27 -8.21 -3.80
N LYS A 159 -25.01 -9.06 -3.09
CA LYS A 159 -25.60 -10.30 -3.63
C LYS A 159 -26.61 -10.00 -4.73
N ALA A 160 -27.48 -9.01 -4.54
CA ALA A 160 -28.46 -8.59 -5.56
C ALA A 160 -27.77 -8.07 -6.83
N LEU A 161 -26.76 -7.21 -6.68
CA LEU A 161 -25.98 -6.71 -7.82
C LEU A 161 -25.28 -7.84 -8.58
N ARG A 162 -24.73 -8.84 -7.87
CA ARG A 162 -24.10 -10.01 -8.49
C ARG A 162 -25.05 -10.85 -9.33
N GLN A 163 -26.36 -10.86 -9.05
CA GLN A 163 -27.32 -11.53 -9.92
C GLN A 163 -27.40 -10.91 -11.33
N VAL A 164 -27.04 -9.63 -11.47
CA VAL A 164 -27.14 -8.90 -12.76
C VAL A 164 -25.96 -9.17 -13.68
N TYR A 165 -24.73 -9.23 -13.14
CA TYR A 165 -23.50 -9.26 -13.97
C TYR A 165 -22.58 -10.46 -13.71
N GLY A 166 -23.05 -11.46 -12.95
CA GLY A 166 -22.32 -12.71 -12.73
C GLY A 166 -22.59 -13.27 -11.33
N PRO A 167 -23.51 -14.23 -11.18
CA PRO A 167 -23.91 -14.73 -9.87
C PRO A 167 -22.74 -15.42 -9.16
N LEU A 168 -22.65 -15.21 -7.85
CA LEU A 168 -21.69 -15.87 -6.98
C LEU A 168 -22.41 -16.72 -5.94
N ARG A 169 -21.76 -17.82 -5.55
CA ARG A 169 -22.11 -18.55 -4.33
C ARG A 169 -22.04 -17.57 -3.13
N TYR A 170 -23.00 -17.66 -2.21
CA TYR A 170 -23.19 -16.64 -1.18
C TYR A 170 -21.99 -16.50 -0.23
N ASP A 171 -21.34 -17.59 0.13
CA ASP A 171 -20.10 -17.59 0.91
C ASP A 171 -18.95 -16.86 0.20
N LEU A 172 -18.82 -17.01 -1.13
CA LEU A 172 -17.83 -16.28 -1.93
C LEU A 172 -18.17 -14.79 -2.05
N ALA A 173 -19.46 -14.45 -2.04
CA ALA A 173 -19.90 -13.07 -2.01
C ALA A 173 -19.53 -12.40 -0.67
N GLU A 174 -19.82 -13.06 0.45
CA GLU A 174 -19.47 -12.60 1.79
C GLU A 174 -17.96 -12.49 1.98
N ALA A 175 -17.18 -13.47 1.52
CA ALA A 175 -15.72 -13.40 1.54
C ALA A 175 -15.17 -12.22 0.72
N ARG A 176 -15.83 -11.83 -0.38
CA ARG A 176 -15.45 -10.63 -1.16
C ARG A 176 -15.77 -9.34 -0.43
N ILE A 177 -16.91 -9.25 0.26
CA ILE A 177 -17.22 -8.09 1.10
C ILE A 177 -16.21 -8.00 2.25
N GLY A 178 -15.86 -9.12 2.87
CA GLY A 178 -14.77 -9.21 3.85
C GLY A 178 -13.46 -8.68 3.27
N HIS A 179 -13.05 -9.11 2.08
CA HIS A 179 -11.87 -8.59 1.38
C HIS A 179 -11.94 -7.06 1.19
N SER A 180 -13.09 -6.54 0.77
CA SER A 180 -13.31 -5.10 0.56
C SER A 180 -13.04 -4.25 1.81
N THR A 181 -13.22 -4.81 3.03
CA THR A 181 -12.88 -4.12 4.28
C THR A 181 -11.37 -3.89 4.45
N TYR A 182 -10.50 -4.72 3.85
CA TYR A 182 -9.04 -4.53 3.88
C TYR A 182 -8.62 -3.30 3.07
N LEU A 183 -9.27 -3.04 1.94
CA LEU A 183 -8.95 -1.90 1.07
C LEU A 183 -9.25 -0.57 1.77
N ILE A 184 -10.49 -0.40 2.25
CA ILE A 184 -10.89 0.81 2.98
C ILE A 184 -10.19 0.91 4.34
N GLY A 185 -9.98 -0.21 5.02
CA GLY A 185 -9.28 -0.29 6.30
C GLY A 185 -7.85 0.25 6.25
N VAL A 186 -7.18 0.12 5.10
CA VAL A 186 -5.86 0.74 4.87
C VAL A 186 -5.97 2.21 4.51
N ILE A 187 -6.83 2.59 3.53
CA ILE A 187 -6.76 3.94 2.94
C ILE A 187 -7.56 5.01 3.68
N TRP A 188 -8.48 4.64 4.58
CA TRP A 188 -9.40 5.60 5.23
C TRP A 188 -8.72 6.80 5.91
N PRO A 189 -7.53 6.69 6.58
CA PRO A 189 -6.91 7.85 7.23
C PRO A 189 -6.51 8.93 6.22
N LEU A 190 -5.88 8.54 5.11
CA LEU A 190 -5.47 9.46 4.04
C LEU A 190 -6.65 9.95 3.21
N ALA A 191 -7.65 9.09 2.94
CA ALA A 191 -8.88 9.49 2.25
C ALA A 191 -9.65 10.54 3.05
N ALA A 192 -9.88 10.31 4.35
CA ALA A 192 -10.54 11.29 5.21
C ALA A 192 -9.71 12.58 5.37
N TYR A 193 -8.38 12.48 5.49
CA TYR A 193 -7.52 13.65 5.59
C TYR A 193 -7.60 14.54 4.32
N GLY A 194 -7.76 13.94 3.14
CA GLY A 194 -7.95 14.65 1.88
C GLY A 194 -9.23 15.50 1.80
N ALA A 195 -10.20 15.26 2.68
CA ALA A 195 -11.45 16.01 2.73
C ALA A 195 -11.28 17.42 3.30
N ALA A 196 -12.23 18.30 2.96
CA ALA A 196 -12.39 19.59 3.63
C ALA A 196 -12.54 19.42 5.16
N ARG A 197 -11.84 20.27 5.92
CA ARG A 197 -11.69 20.17 7.38
C ARG A 197 -13.01 20.03 8.14
N ARG A 198 -14.08 20.71 7.68
CA ARG A 198 -15.43 20.65 8.29
C ARG A 198 -16.09 19.29 8.15
N PHE A 199 -15.85 18.56 7.06
CA PHE A 199 -16.48 17.26 6.78
C PHE A 199 -15.62 16.08 7.20
N ARG A 200 -14.30 16.26 7.32
CA ARG A 200 -13.32 15.24 7.69
C ARG A 200 -13.76 14.27 8.80
N PRO A 201 -14.22 14.72 10.00
CA PRO A 201 -14.59 13.77 11.06
C PRO A 201 -15.78 12.89 10.69
N TRP A 202 -16.76 13.44 9.96
CA TRP A 202 -17.96 12.70 9.54
C TRP A 202 -17.64 11.67 8.45
N LEU A 203 -16.81 12.05 7.49
CA LEU A 203 -16.35 11.11 6.44
C LEU A 203 -15.47 10.01 7.04
N ALA A 204 -14.59 10.35 7.99
CA ALA A 204 -13.80 9.37 8.73
C ALA A 204 -14.70 8.41 9.51
N LEU A 205 -15.73 8.91 10.20
CA LEU A 205 -16.67 8.09 10.96
C LEU A 205 -17.43 7.11 10.06
N ALA A 206 -17.90 7.56 8.89
CA ALA A 206 -18.59 6.69 7.93
C ALA A 206 -17.68 5.56 7.43
N MET A 207 -16.42 5.86 7.10
CA MET A 207 -15.44 4.84 6.69
C MET A 207 -15.11 3.88 7.84
N PHE A 208 -14.87 4.40 9.04
CA PHE A 208 -14.53 3.63 10.24
C PHE A 208 -15.67 2.68 10.64
N ALA A 209 -16.89 3.21 10.80
CA ALA A 209 -18.06 2.45 11.21
C ALA A 209 -18.44 1.40 10.16
N GLY A 210 -18.40 1.77 8.88
CA GLY A 210 -18.66 0.85 7.77
C GLY A 210 -17.68 -0.31 7.71
N THR A 211 -16.38 0.00 7.79
CA THR A 211 -15.32 -1.01 7.81
C THR A 211 -15.48 -1.93 9.02
N GLY A 212 -15.72 -1.37 10.21
CA GLY A 212 -15.84 -2.14 11.45
C GLY A 212 -17.06 -3.05 11.44
N ALA A 213 -18.23 -2.53 11.05
CA ALA A 213 -19.47 -3.31 10.98
C ALA A 213 -19.33 -4.48 9.99
N ALA A 214 -18.88 -4.21 8.76
CA ALA A 214 -18.67 -5.27 7.78
C ALA A 214 -17.59 -6.27 8.22
N ALA A 215 -16.48 -5.81 8.80
CA ALA A 215 -15.41 -6.67 9.24
C ALA A 215 -15.87 -7.65 10.33
N VAL A 216 -16.66 -7.17 11.31
CA VAL A 216 -17.25 -8.03 12.34
C VAL A 216 -18.26 -9.00 11.74
N THR A 217 -19.20 -8.52 10.91
CA THR A 217 -20.24 -9.36 10.30
C THR A 217 -19.66 -10.48 9.42
N PHE A 218 -18.59 -10.18 8.66
CA PHE A 218 -18.00 -11.12 7.71
C PHE A 218 -16.70 -11.77 8.21
N GLY A 219 -16.46 -11.77 9.53
CA GLY A 219 -15.36 -12.53 10.16
C GLY A 219 -13.95 -12.12 9.73
N SER A 220 -13.72 -10.81 9.52
CA SER A 220 -12.42 -10.26 9.13
C SER A 220 -11.75 -9.56 10.32
N ASP A 221 -11.01 -10.32 11.12
CA ASP A 221 -10.38 -9.82 12.36
C ASP A 221 -9.30 -8.77 12.10
N ALA A 222 -8.49 -8.95 11.04
CA ALA A 222 -7.38 -8.03 10.78
C ALA A 222 -7.88 -6.59 10.53
N PRO A 223 -8.91 -6.35 9.70
CA PRO A 223 -9.55 -5.04 9.57
C PRO A 223 -10.02 -4.41 10.90
N VAL A 224 -10.59 -5.19 11.81
CA VAL A 224 -10.96 -4.69 13.15
C VAL A 224 -9.73 -4.21 13.93
N LEU A 225 -8.66 -5.02 13.96
CA LEU A 225 -7.39 -4.62 14.57
C LEU A 225 -6.77 -3.41 13.87
N GLY A 226 -6.90 -3.30 12.55
CA GLY A 226 -6.43 -2.18 11.74
C GLY A 226 -7.11 -0.87 12.12
N LEU A 227 -8.41 -0.89 12.40
CA LEU A 227 -9.16 0.28 12.87
C LEU A 227 -8.69 0.78 14.24
N ILE A 228 -8.13 -0.09 15.08
CA ILE A 228 -7.53 0.29 16.37
C ILE A 228 -6.08 0.76 16.16
N LEU A 229 -5.30 0.03 15.35
CA LEU A 229 -3.89 0.32 15.10
C LEU A 229 -3.68 1.66 14.39
N ALA A 230 -4.56 2.03 13.46
CA ALA A 230 -4.48 3.28 12.71
C ALA A 230 -4.47 4.53 13.61
N PRO A 231 -5.48 4.79 14.47
CA PRO A 231 -5.48 5.96 15.35
C PRO A 231 -4.35 5.93 16.38
N VAL A 232 -3.98 4.75 16.90
CA VAL A 232 -2.83 4.62 17.82
C VAL A 232 -1.53 5.04 17.13
N THR A 233 -1.28 4.53 15.93
CA THR A 233 -0.08 4.88 15.14
C THR A 233 -0.10 6.36 14.76
N ALA A 234 -1.25 6.88 14.32
CA ALA A 234 -1.41 8.29 14.00
C ALA A 234 -1.12 9.18 15.22
N LEU A 235 -1.60 8.81 16.40
CA LEU A 235 -1.36 9.54 17.65
C LEU A 235 0.13 9.52 18.01
N ILE A 236 0.80 8.36 17.95
CA ILE A 236 2.23 8.23 18.24
C ILE A 236 3.05 9.13 17.29
N VAL A 237 2.80 9.05 15.98
CA VAL A 237 3.52 9.86 14.98
C VAL A 237 3.19 11.35 15.10
N TRP A 238 1.96 11.71 15.45
CA TRP A 238 1.59 13.10 15.67
C TRP A 238 2.26 13.71 16.91
N ARG A 239 2.33 12.94 18.02
CA ARG A 239 2.98 13.36 19.28
C ARG A 239 4.50 13.35 19.19
N LEU A 240 5.05 12.40 18.43
CA LEU A 240 6.49 12.20 18.24
C LEU A 240 6.84 12.35 16.75
N PRO A 241 6.75 13.55 16.15
CA PRO A 241 6.84 13.74 14.70
C PRO A 241 8.17 13.31 14.08
N ASN A 242 9.25 13.30 14.85
CA ASN A 242 10.56 12.82 14.39
C ASN A 242 10.81 11.35 14.75
N LEU A 243 10.47 10.94 15.98
CA LEU A 243 10.79 9.61 16.51
C LEU A 243 9.76 8.55 16.10
N GLY A 244 8.47 8.88 16.07
CA GLY A 244 7.38 7.94 15.77
C GLY A 244 7.57 7.21 14.43
N PRO A 245 7.81 7.92 13.31
CA PRO A 245 8.10 7.26 12.03
C PRO A 245 9.36 6.38 12.04
N LYS A 246 10.39 6.77 12.79
CA LYS A 246 11.62 5.97 12.95
C LYS A 246 11.37 4.69 13.76
N LEU A 247 10.53 4.76 14.79
CA LEU A 247 10.11 3.59 15.56
C LEU A 247 9.29 2.63 14.68
N LEU A 248 8.33 3.15 13.92
CA LEU A 248 7.56 2.34 12.97
C LEU A 248 8.48 1.69 11.91
N ALA A 249 9.47 2.43 11.40
CA ALA A 249 10.48 1.92 10.49
C ALA A 249 11.32 0.81 11.15
N ALA A 250 11.77 1.00 12.39
CA ALA A 250 12.52 0.01 13.14
C ALA A 250 11.70 -1.27 13.37
N VAL A 251 10.42 -1.14 13.74
CA VAL A 251 9.51 -2.29 13.87
C VAL A 251 9.38 -3.03 12.54
N ALA A 252 9.15 -2.33 11.42
CA ALA A 252 9.05 -2.97 10.11
C ALA A 252 10.36 -3.67 9.69
N VAL A 253 11.50 -3.02 9.88
CA VAL A 253 12.83 -3.59 9.61
C VAL A 253 13.05 -4.86 10.44
N LEU A 254 12.79 -4.79 11.75
CA LEU A 254 12.95 -5.93 12.64
C LEU A 254 12.02 -7.07 12.22
N LEU A 255 10.74 -6.79 11.94
CA LEU A 255 9.80 -7.80 11.45
C LEU A 255 10.33 -8.51 10.21
N PHE A 256 10.78 -7.77 9.19
CA PHE A 256 11.28 -8.40 7.96
C PHE A 256 12.58 -9.18 8.17
N LEU A 257 13.50 -8.72 9.01
CA LEU A 257 14.79 -9.39 9.21
C LEU A 257 14.71 -10.55 10.21
N SER A 258 13.87 -10.46 11.23
CA SER A 258 13.86 -11.40 12.35
C SER A 258 12.69 -12.39 12.32
N MET A 259 11.75 -12.32 11.36
CA MET A 259 10.58 -13.20 11.36
C MET A 259 10.93 -14.71 11.42
N PRO A 260 11.90 -15.24 10.65
CA PRO A 260 12.25 -16.65 10.75
C PRO A 260 12.77 -17.02 12.14
N GLY A 261 13.60 -16.15 12.74
CA GLY A 261 14.11 -16.31 14.09
C GLY A 261 13.02 -16.23 15.16
N LEU A 262 12.02 -15.37 14.97
CA LEU A 262 10.85 -15.27 15.86
C LEU A 262 10.06 -16.58 15.84
N VAL A 263 9.72 -17.11 14.66
CA VAL A 263 8.98 -18.38 14.54
C VAL A 263 9.80 -19.54 15.09
N TRP A 264 11.11 -19.58 14.79
CA TRP A 264 12.01 -20.57 15.36
C TRP A 264 12.04 -20.51 16.89
N ALA A 265 12.15 -19.31 17.48
CA ALA A 265 12.18 -19.14 18.92
C ALA A 265 10.87 -19.61 19.58
N VAL A 266 9.71 -19.28 18.99
CA VAL A 266 8.42 -19.78 19.47
C VAL A 266 8.35 -21.30 19.35
N ARG A 267 8.84 -21.89 18.25
CA ARG A 267 8.87 -23.35 18.08
C ARG A 267 9.80 -24.06 19.05
N HIS A 268 10.92 -23.43 19.41
CA HIS A 268 11.95 -24.04 20.23
C HIS A 268 11.69 -23.88 21.73
N PHE A 269 11.22 -22.70 22.16
CA PHE A 269 11.06 -22.37 23.58
C PHE A 269 9.61 -22.44 24.09
N ALA A 270 8.61 -22.46 23.21
CA ALA A 270 7.21 -22.63 23.59
C ALA A 270 6.64 -23.97 23.10
N ASP A 271 5.55 -24.42 23.70
CA ASP A 271 4.80 -25.58 23.21
C ASP A 271 4.02 -25.20 21.93
N TYR A 272 4.72 -25.26 20.80
CA TYR A 272 4.17 -24.90 19.49
C TYR A 272 2.94 -25.74 19.12
N GLY A 273 2.94 -27.01 19.51
CA GLY A 273 1.84 -27.94 19.25
C GLY A 273 0.60 -27.56 20.05
N ALA A 274 0.75 -27.26 21.34
CA ALA A 274 -0.36 -26.78 22.17
C ALA A 274 -0.89 -25.43 21.68
N LEU A 275 -0.02 -24.49 21.30
CA LEU A 275 -0.42 -23.21 20.70
C LEU A 275 -1.22 -23.43 19.40
N GLN A 276 -0.74 -24.29 18.52
CA GLN A 276 -1.42 -24.60 17.26
C GLN A 276 -2.78 -25.27 17.49
N ALA A 277 -2.89 -26.17 18.48
CA ALA A 277 -4.12 -26.88 18.80
C ALA A 277 -5.17 -25.98 19.50
N ALA A 278 -4.73 -24.94 20.22
CA ALA A 278 -5.60 -24.01 20.92
C ALA A 278 -6.24 -22.93 20.01
N LEU A 279 -5.69 -22.72 18.81
CA LEU A 279 -6.14 -21.68 17.88
C LEU A 279 -7.33 -22.13 17.01
N PRO A 280 -8.17 -21.20 16.54
CA PRO A 280 -9.15 -21.48 15.50
C PRO A 280 -8.51 -22.12 14.28
N LYS A 281 -9.27 -22.96 13.56
CA LYS A 281 -8.76 -23.77 12.43
C LYS A 281 -7.94 -22.96 11.42
N THR A 282 -8.38 -21.76 11.06
CA THR A 282 -7.68 -20.89 10.09
C THR A 282 -6.30 -20.46 10.57
N ASP A 283 -6.16 -20.08 11.84
CA ASP A 283 -4.89 -19.66 12.42
C ASP A 283 -3.99 -20.84 12.75
N SER A 284 -4.59 -21.97 13.16
CA SER A 284 -3.88 -23.25 13.32
C SER A 284 -3.21 -23.70 12.01
N MET A 285 -3.89 -23.55 10.87
CA MET A 285 -3.30 -23.82 9.56
C MET A 285 -2.14 -22.86 9.24
N ARG A 286 -2.26 -21.57 9.60
CA ARG A 286 -1.19 -20.57 9.41
C ARG A 286 0.05 -20.91 10.23
N LEU A 287 -0.09 -21.32 11.50
CA LEU A 287 1.03 -21.81 12.30
C LEU A 287 1.69 -23.03 11.65
N GLY A 288 0.90 -23.97 11.11
CA GLY A 288 1.43 -25.07 10.31
C GLY A 288 2.30 -24.58 9.13
N TYR A 289 1.80 -23.62 8.35
CA TYR A 289 2.54 -23.01 7.25
C TYR A 289 3.83 -22.34 7.72
N TRP A 290 3.81 -21.66 8.87
CA TRP A 290 4.98 -20.96 9.40
C TRP A 290 6.05 -21.94 9.92
N SER A 291 5.63 -23.05 10.53
CA SER A 291 6.55 -24.12 10.92
C SER A 291 7.25 -24.72 9.71
N HIS A 292 6.52 -25.00 8.62
CA HIS A 292 7.16 -25.52 7.42
C HIS A 292 8.01 -24.46 6.70
N ALA A 293 7.57 -23.19 6.71
CA ALA A 293 8.31 -22.07 6.14
C ALA A 293 9.73 -21.98 6.71
N ILE A 294 9.90 -22.09 8.03
CA ILE A 294 11.24 -22.03 8.64
C ILE A 294 12.13 -23.22 8.27
N ASP A 295 11.57 -24.40 8.02
CA ASP A 295 12.32 -25.56 7.55
C ASP A 295 12.87 -25.31 6.12
N TRP A 296 12.05 -24.77 5.21
CA TRP A 296 12.50 -24.39 3.87
C TRP A 296 13.49 -23.22 3.88
N ILE A 297 13.27 -22.21 4.72
CA ILE A 297 14.22 -21.11 4.89
C ILE A 297 15.56 -21.64 5.37
N GLY A 298 15.57 -22.58 6.33
CA GLY A 298 16.80 -23.21 6.83
C GLY A 298 17.62 -23.93 5.76
N ALA A 299 16.95 -24.49 4.74
CA ALA A 299 17.62 -25.18 3.64
C ALA A 299 18.25 -24.24 2.59
N GLN A 300 17.70 -23.04 2.39
CA GLN A 300 18.21 -22.05 1.41
C GLN A 300 18.19 -20.61 1.97
N PRO A 301 18.88 -20.32 3.08
CA PRO A 301 18.65 -19.09 3.88
C PRO A 301 19.09 -17.81 3.17
N LEU A 302 20.13 -17.86 2.33
CA LEU A 302 20.67 -16.67 1.67
C LEU A 302 19.88 -16.28 0.43
N ARG A 303 19.66 -17.23 -0.47
CA ARG A 303 19.07 -16.98 -1.80
C ARG A 303 17.57 -17.29 -1.91
N GLY A 304 17.02 -18.06 -0.98
CA GLY A 304 15.66 -18.57 -1.07
C GLY A 304 15.46 -19.62 -2.16
N TRP A 305 14.22 -20.05 -2.33
CA TRP A 305 13.83 -21.10 -3.28
C TRP A 305 13.43 -20.57 -4.66
N GLY A 306 13.45 -19.25 -4.87
CA GLY A 306 13.03 -18.61 -6.11
C GLY A 306 11.64 -17.97 -6.01
N LEU A 307 11.40 -16.94 -6.81
CA LEU A 307 10.10 -16.26 -6.88
C LEU A 307 8.97 -17.26 -7.18
N ASP A 308 7.85 -17.13 -6.49
CA ASP A 308 6.68 -18.02 -6.50
C ASP A 308 6.90 -19.47 -6.02
N ALA A 309 8.07 -19.81 -5.46
CA ALA A 309 8.37 -21.17 -5.03
C ALA A 309 7.33 -21.75 -4.05
N SER A 310 6.75 -20.93 -3.17
CA SER A 310 5.76 -21.37 -2.18
C SER A 310 4.51 -22.00 -2.79
N ARG A 311 4.22 -21.74 -4.08
CA ARG A 311 3.10 -22.38 -4.80
C ARG A 311 3.29 -23.87 -5.02
N MET A 312 4.54 -24.34 -4.98
CA MET A 312 4.91 -25.74 -5.20
C MET A 312 5.11 -26.52 -3.90
N PHE A 313 4.93 -25.89 -2.74
CA PHE A 313 5.23 -26.49 -1.43
C PHE A 313 4.01 -27.13 -0.75
N GLY A 314 2.98 -27.46 -1.53
CA GLY A 314 1.84 -28.23 -1.05
C GLY A 314 2.28 -29.66 -0.63
N PRO A 315 1.71 -30.23 0.44
CA PRO A 315 0.64 -29.68 1.28
C PRO A 315 1.13 -28.74 2.40
N GLY A 316 2.44 -28.63 2.65
CA GLY A 316 2.98 -27.89 3.81
C GLY A 316 2.76 -26.37 3.74
N ILE A 317 2.66 -25.79 2.54
CA ILE A 317 2.15 -24.43 2.31
C ILE A 317 1.18 -24.47 1.13
N ASN A 318 -0.02 -23.90 1.30
CA ASN A 318 -0.96 -23.74 0.20
C ASN A 318 -0.83 -22.33 -0.40
N LEU A 319 -0.24 -22.24 -1.61
CA LEU A 319 0.07 -21.02 -2.35
C LEU A 319 1.11 -20.10 -1.69
N HIS A 320 0.91 -19.70 -0.43
CA HIS A 320 1.77 -18.76 0.31
C HIS A 320 1.56 -18.91 1.83
N PRO A 321 2.52 -18.51 2.68
CA PRO A 321 2.46 -18.73 4.13
C PRO A 321 1.50 -17.80 4.90
N HIS A 322 0.75 -16.92 4.23
CA HIS A 322 -0.01 -15.83 4.86
C HIS A 322 0.84 -15.02 5.85
N ASN A 323 2.07 -14.69 5.46
CA ASN A 323 2.99 -13.89 6.25
C ASN A 323 4.06 -13.32 5.29
N ASN A 324 3.94 -12.02 4.99
CA ASN A 324 4.78 -11.36 3.99
C ASN A 324 6.30 -11.51 4.28
N PRO A 325 6.80 -11.23 5.50
CA PRO A 325 8.19 -11.53 5.84
C PRO A 325 8.61 -12.97 5.55
N LEU A 326 7.86 -13.97 6.02
CA LEU A 326 8.20 -15.37 5.76
C LEU A 326 8.18 -15.70 4.26
N GLN A 327 7.20 -15.20 3.52
CA GLN A 327 7.15 -15.42 2.07
C GLN A 327 8.38 -14.84 1.37
N VAL A 328 8.79 -13.62 1.72
CA VAL A 328 10.00 -13.00 1.18
C VAL A 328 11.24 -13.84 1.52
N TRP A 329 11.35 -14.36 2.75
CA TRP A 329 12.46 -15.24 3.13
C TRP A 329 12.46 -16.57 2.37
N ILE A 330 11.32 -17.24 2.26
CA ILE A 330 11.19 -18.53 1.55
C ILE A 330 11.60 -18.36 0.09
N GLU A 331 11.11 -17.32 -0.58
CA GLU A 331 11.26 -17.18 -2.03
C GLU A 331 12.55 -16.44 -2.43
N LEU A 332 12.95 -15.41 -1.69
CA LEU A 332 14.06 -14.52 -2.06
C LEU A 332 15.22 -14.54 -1.07
N GLY A 333 15.11 -15.29 0.04
CA GLY A 333 16.15 -15.43 1.06
C GLY A 333 16.48 -14.14 1.81
N ALA A 334 17.60 -14.16 2.52
CA ALA A 334 18.15 -13.01 3.25
C ALA A 334 18.33 -11.79 2.35
N ILE A 335 18.71 -11.98 1.08
CA ILE A 335 18.88 -10.88 0.11
C ILE A 335 17.55 -10.14 -0.08
N GLY A 336 16.46 -10.88 -0.35
CA GLY A 336 15.13 -10.29 -0.46
C GLY A 336 14.66 -9.65 0.84
N ALA A 337 14.92 -10.28 1.99
CA ALA A 337 14.55 -9.76 3.30
C ALA A 337 15.24 -8.42 3.62
N VAL A 338 16.53 -8.28 3.30
CA VAL A 338 17.29 -7.04 3.45
C VAL A 338 16.74 -5.94 2.53
N LEU A 339 16.40 -6.26 1.28
CA LEU A 339 15.82 -5.29 0.36
C LEU A 339 14.42 -4.83 0.82
N ALA A 340 13.58 -5.74 1.29
CA ALA A 340 12.28 -5.41 1.86
C ALA A 340 12.41 -4.56 3.14
N ALA A 341 13.34 -4.91 4.03
CA ALA A 341 13.63 -4.13 5.23
C ALA A 341 14.17 -2.73 4.87
N ALA A 342 15.08 -2.62 3.91
CA ALA A 342 15.60 -1.35 3.43
C ALA A 342 14.49 -0.47 2.83
N PHE A 343 13.58 -1.05 2.04
CA PHE A 343 12.42 -0.34 1.49
C PHE A 343 11.57 0.26 2.61
N TRP A 344 11.14 -0.56 3.59
CA TRP A 344 10.31 -0.09 4.69
C TRP A 344 11.05 0.93 5.57
N GLY A 345 12.33 0.68 5.86
CA GLY A 345 13.20 1.58 6.60
C GLY A 345 13.26 2.97 5.97
N VAL A 346 13.56 3.04 4.67
CA VAL A 346 13.66 4.31 3.93
C VAL A 346 12.29 4.96 3.74
N ALA A 347 11.25 4.20 3.40
CA ALA A 347 9.91 4.74 3.14
C ALA A 347 9.30 5.37 4.39
N LEU A 348 9.40 4.69 5.54
CA LEU A 348 8.78 5.14 6.79
C LEU A 348 9.58 6.26 7.46
N THR A 349 10.91 6.22 7.43
CA THR A 349 11.75 7.30 8.00
C THR A 349 11.52 8.65 7.30
N ARG A 350 11.15 8.65 6.01
CA ARG A 350 10.78 9.88 5.26
C ARG A 350 9.52 10.58 5.76
N LEU A 351 8.69 9.89 6.55
CA LEU A 351 7.54 10.49 7.21
C LEU A 351 7.93 11.34 8.43
N SER A 352 9.20 11.30 8.85
CA SER A 352 9.71 12.14 9.94
C SER A 352 9.54 13.62 9.61
N ARG A 353 9.12 14.39 10.62
CA ARG A 353 8.92 15.84 10.53
C ARG A 353 9.53 16.55 11.74
N PRO A 354 9.94 17.82 11.60
CA PRO A 354 10.41 18.62 12.73
C PRO A 354 9.25 19.04 13.68
N ALA A 355 8.01 19.04 13.18
CA ALA A 355 6.82 19.42 13.92
C ALA A 355 5.63 18.48 13.61
N PRO A 356 4.59 18.45 14.46
CA PRO A 356 3.42 17.59 14.24
C PRO A 356 2.78 17.78 12.87
N SER A 357 2.52 16.68 12.16
CA SER A 357 1.90 16.68 10.83
C SER A 357 0.84 15.61 10.74
N LEU A 358 -0.43 16.02 10.58
CA LEU A 358 -1.55 15.09 10.40
C LEU A 358 -1.42 14.27 9.11
N ALA A 359 -0.84 14.84 8.04
CA ALA A 359 -0.57 14.11 6.80
C ALA A 359 0.42 12.97 7.03
N ALA A 360 1.52 13.23 7.75
CA ALA A 360 2.50 12.20 8.09
C ALA A 360 1.92 11.14 9.03
N ALA A 361 1.11 11.56 10.01
CA ALA A 361 0.40 10.66 10.92
C ALA A 361 -0.58 9.74 10.18
N ALA A 362 -1.38 10.28 9.25
CA ALA A 362 -2.29 9.50 8.42
C ALA A 362 -1.55 8.53 7.49
N ALA A 363 -0.46 8.96 6.85
CA ALA A 363 0.37 8.09 6.02
C ALA A 363 1.00 6.94 6.82
N ALA A 364 1.50 7.23 8.02
CA ALA A 364 2.05 6.21 8.91
C ALA A 364 0.97 5.24 9.40
N ALA A 365 -0.23 5.72 9.70
CA ALA A 365 -1.38 4.87 10.03
C ALA A 365 -1.74 3.91 8.90
N CYS A 366 -1.85 4.40 7.66
CA CYS A 366 -2.06 3.54 6.49
C CYS A 366 -0.96 2.49 6.34
N ALA A 367 0.31 2.88 6.51
CA ALA A 367 1.45 1.97 6.39
C ALA A 367 1.48 0.91 7.49
N ALA A 368 1.15 1.26 8.74
CA ALA A 368 1.06 0.32 9.85
C ALA A 368 -0.07 -0.71 9.64
N VAL A 369 -1.24 -0.27 9.18
CA VAL A 369 -2.34 -1.19 8.85
C VAL A 369 -1.98 -2.07 7.65
N TYR A 370 -1.30 -1.53 6.64
CA TYR A 370 -0.79 -2.31 5.52
C TYR A 370 0.18 -3.41 5.98
N LEU A 371 1.14 -3.07 6.86
CA LEU A 371 2.05 -4.05 7.45
C LEU A 371 1.31 -5.13 8.25
N LEU A 372 0.32 -4.74 9.06
CA LEU A 372 -0.53 -5.67 9.81
C LEU A 372 -1.27 -6.65 8.89
N PHE A 373 -1.87 -6.17 7.80
CA PHE A 373 -2.63 -7.03 6.89
C PHE A 373 -1.75 -7.99 6.08
N GLY A 374 -0.42 -7.77 6.08
CA GLY A 374 0.57 -8.67 5.47
C GLY A 374 0.62 -10.08 6.06
N VAL A 375 -0.15 -10.40 7.10
CA VAL A 375 -0.34 -11.76 7.62
C VAL A 375 -1.60 -12.47 7.06
N ASN A 376 -2.23 -11.91 6.02
CA ASN A 376 -3.45 -12.47 5.44
C ASN A 376 -3.32 -12.84 3.96
N PHE A 377 -2.37 -12.26 3.23
CA PHE A 377 -2.30 -12.39 1.77
C PHE A 377 -0.90 -12.71 1.29
N GLY A 378 -0.80 -13.09 0.02
CA GLY A 378 0.47 -13.28 -0.65
C GLY A 378 1.07 -11.92 -1.01
N VAL A 379 2.36 -11.72 -0.70
CA VAL A 379 3.04 -10.43 -0.87
C VAL A 379 3.06 -9.96 -2.35
N TRP A 380 2.93 -10.89 -3.30
CA TRP A 380 2.96 -10.63 -4.74
C TRP A 380 1.59 -10.40 -5.38
N GLN A 381 0.49 -10.41 -4.61
CA GLN A 381 -0.83 -10.17 -5.18
C GLN A 381 -0.94 -8.74 -5.72
N GLU A 382 -1.51 -8.61 -6.91
CA GLU A 382 -1.52 -7.35 -7.68
C GLU A 382 -2.33 -6.29 -6.98
N TRP A 383 -3.52 -6.64 -6.48
CA TRP A 383 -4.37 -5.70 -5.72
C TRP A 383 -3.69 -5.22 -4.44
N TRP A 384 -2.88 -6.09 -3.82
CA TRP A 384 -2.17 -5.80 -2.58
C TRP A 384 -1.01 -4.82 -2.82
N LEU A 385 -0.23 -5.04 -3.88
CA LEU A 385 0.81 -4.08 -4.29
C LEU A 385 0.20 -2.77 -4.81
N GLY A 386 -0.93 -2.86 -5.52
CA GLY A 386 -1.71 -1.69 -5.95
C GLY A 386 -2.24 -0.87 -4.76
N LEU A 387 -2.67 -1.52 -3.67
CA LEU A 387 -3.08 -0.84 -2.44
C LEU A 387 -1.90 -0.08 -1.80
N GLY A 388 -0.71 -0.68 -1.77
CA GLY A 388 0.51 -0.01 -1.31
C GLY A 388 0.87 1.20 -2.17
N ALA A 389 0.77 1.07 -3.50
CA ALA A 389 0.97 2.17 -4.44
C ALA A 389 -0.04 3.30 -4.22
N MET A 390 -1.32 2.98 -4.00
CA MET A 390 -2.36 3.95 -3.67
C MET A 390 -2.03 4.71 -2.39
N VAL A 391 -1.59 4.04 -1.32
CA VAL A 391 -1.15 4.71 -0.08
C VAL A 391 -0.01 5.67 -0.35
N ALA A 392 1.01 5.27 -1.12
CA ALA A 392 2.14 6.14 -1.47
C ALA A 392 1.70 7.35 -2.30
N MET A 393 0.82 7.16 -3.29
CA MET A 393 0.24 8.24 -4.10
C MET A 393 -0.52 9.23 -3.20
N LEU A 394 -1.40 8.74 -2.33
CA LEU A 394 -2.19 9.57 -1.44
C LEU A 394 -1.32 10.30 -0.40
N ALA A 395 -0.26 9.66 0.10
CA ALA A 395 0.69 10.30 1.01
C ALA A 395 1.36 11.51 0.34
N VAL A 396 1.78 11.36 -0.93
CA VAL A 396 2.37 12.45 -1.73
C VAL A 396 1.35 13.55 -2.01
N MET A 397 0.12 13.19 -2.39
CA MET A 397 -0.95 14.17 -2.63
C MET A 397 -1.30 14.95 -1.36
N ASN A 398 -1.28 14.32 -0.19
CA ASN A 398 -1.67 14.97 1.06
C ASN A 398 -0.55 15.79 1.72
N VAL A 399 0.65 15.84 1.13
CA VAL A 399 1.67 16.81 1.55
C VAL A 399 1.16 18.22 1.22
N PRO A 400 1.16 19.14 2.21
CA PRO A 400 0.82 20.54 1.96
C PRO A 400 1.72 21.09 0.86
N VAL A 401 1.12 21.79 -0.11
CA VAL A 401 1.92 22.65 -0.99
C VAL A 401 2.57 23.66 -0.06
N ARG A 402 3.91 23.73 -0.01
CA ARG A 402 4.58 24.87 0.64
C ARG A 402 4.00 26.11 -0.02
N GLU A 403 3.26 26.91 0.73
CA GLU A 403 3.08 28.31 0.37
C GLU A 403 4.49 28.86 0.27
N ALA A 404 4.94 29.11 -0.96
CA ALA A 404 6.21 29.75 -1.19
C ALA A 404 6.17 31.09 -0.45
N ASP A 405 7.09 31.27 0.51
CA ASP A 405 7.52 32.53 1.11
C ASP A 405 6.54 33.70 0.97
N SER A 406 5.45 33.69 1.73
CA SER A 406 4.76 34.92 2.13
C SER A 406 5.48 35.64 3.29
N SER A 407 6.72 35.24 3.58
CA SER A 407 7.63 35.88 4.53
C SER A 407 8.92 36.38 3.87
N ALA A 408 8.84 36.85 2.62
CA ALA A 408 9.72 37.91 2.16
C ALA A 408 8.97 39.23 2.36
N LEU A 409 9.44 39.97 3.37
CA LEU A 409 9.05 41.33 3.76
C LEU A 409 8.92 42.28 2.57
#